data_AF-A0A967LQU8-F1
#
_entry.id   AF-A0A967LQU8-F1
#
_cell.length_a   1.000
_cell.length_b   1.000
_cell.length_c   1.000
_cell.angle_alpha   90.00
_cell.angle_beta   90.00
_cell.angle_gamma   90.00
#
_symmetry.space_group_name_H-M   'P 1'
#
loop_
_entity.id
_entity.type
_entity.pdbx_description
1 polymer ?
#
loop_
_entity_poly.entity_id
_entity_poly.type
_entity_poly.pdbx_seq_one_letter_code
_entity_poly.pdbx_strand_id
1 'polypeptide(L)'
;QVGKYIPGGVWVGAGQVGFGMGAGLSAGRATGALATYGVCLVAAAGVVVALGAVAGTAGPPTPWLSALGLALPLLLVRGRLAGLAAWLGKRLPARVGGIDVPPQRAILSCFAWLVPAMACSALAFALLLRAAGTGIPAATALWGFAVAWLAGFLALGLPSGVGAREAVLVLLLDTGIGPVVTASVAHRLVQALAEALLLASVHRHVPGAARSS
;
A
#
# COMPACT_ATOMS: atom_id res chain seq x y z
N GLN A 1 8.71 2.09 -6.79
CA GLN A 1 8.70 2.59 -5.40
C GLN A 1 9.56 3.84 -5.22
N VAL A 2 10.75 3.95 -5.84
CA VAL A 2 11.67 5.10 -5.70
C VAL A 2 11.01 6.48 -5.96
N GLY A 3 10.06 6.58 -6.91
CA GLY A 3 9.38 7.84 -7.23
C GLY A 3 8.40 8.37 -6.18
N LYS A 4 8.09 7.62 -5.11
CA LYS A 4 7.15 8.09 -4.05
C LYS A 4 7.67 9.30 -3.27
N TYR A 5 8.95 9.60 -3.40
CA TYR A 5 9.63 10.69 -2.70
C TYR A 5 9.76 11.98 -3.54
N ILE A 6 9.23 12.01 -4.77
CA ILE A 6 9.24 13.18 -5.66
C ILE A 6 7.83 13.79 -5.71
N PRO A 7 7.65 15.13 -5.72
CA PRO A 7 6.34 15.75 -5.85
C PRO A 7 5.57 15.23 -7.07
N GLY A 8 4.35 14.74 -6.84
CA GLY A 8 3.43 14.25 -7.87
C GLY A 8 3.29 12.72 -7.91
N GLY A 9 2.59 12.12 -6.94
CA GLY A 9 2.35 10.66 -6.87
C GLY A 9 1.76 10.04 -8.15
N VAL A 10 1.16 10.86 -9.03
CA VAL A 10 0.73 10.49 -10.39
C VAL A 10 1.90 9.98 -11.25
N TRP A 11 3.11 10.51 -11.07
CA TRP A 11 4.32 10.09 -11.78
C TRP A 11 4.75 8.67 -11.44
N VAL A 12 4.47 8.19 -10.23
CA VAL A 12 4.77 6.80 -9.84
C VAL A 12 3.87 5.84 -10.60
N GLY A 13 2.57 6.14 -10.65
CA GLY A 13 1.61 5.36 -11.42
C GLY A 13 1.91 5.40 -12.92
N ALA A 14 2.15 6.60 -13.47
CA ALA A 14 2.52 6.79 -14.86
C ALA A 14 3.83 6.05 -15.21
N GLY A 15 4.83 6.08 -14.32
CA GLY A 15 6.08 5.35 -14.48
C GLY A 15 5.86 3.84 -14.49
N GLN A 16 5.03 3.29 -13.59
CA GLN A 16 4.71 1.85 -13.57
C GLN A 16 3.97 1.41 -14.84
N VAL A 17 3.02 2.22 -15.31
CA VAL A 17 2.34 1.95 -16.59
C VAL A 17 3.34 2.03 -17.75
N GLY A 18 4.20 3.05 -17.77
CA GLY A 18 5.25 3.22 -18.76
C GLY A 18 6.25 2.07 -18.80
N PHE A 19 6.71 1.57 -17.66
CA PHE A 19 7.57 0.38 -17.58
C PHE A 19 6.86 -0.86 -18.12
N GLY A 20 5.59 -1.05 -17.78
CA GLY A 20 4.79 -2.15 -18.31
C GLY A 20 4.68 -2.09 -19.84
N MET A 21 4.44 -0.90 -20.38
CA MET A 21 4.39 -0.67 -21.83
C MET A 21 5.77 -0.87 -22.48
N GLY A 22 6.85 -0.44 -21.85
CA GLY A 22 8.23 -0.68 -22.30
C GLY A 22 8.60 -2.16 -22.33
N ALA A 23 7.95 -2.99 -21.50
CA ALA A 23 8.06 -4.45 -21.52
C ALA A 23 7.08 -5.13 -22.52
N GLY A 24 6.40 -4.36 -23.38
CA GLY A 24 5.51 -4.87 -24.42
C GLY A 24 4.05 -5.08 -23.99
N LEU A 25 3.64 -4.62 -22.80
CA LEU A 25 2.22 -4.68 -22.40
C LEU A 25 1.40 -3.58 -23.09
N SER A 26 0.13 -3.88 -23.38
CA SER A 26 -0.81 -2.84 -23.78
C SER A 26 -1.09 -1.87 -22.61
N ALA A 27 -1.38 -0.61 -22.93
CA ALA A 27 -1.72 0.40 -21.92
C ALA A 27 -2.89 -0.04 -21.02
N GLY A 28 -3.88 -0.72 -21.58
CA GLY A 28 -5.02 -1.28 -20.84
C GLY A 28 -4.63 -2.34 -19.82
N ARG A 29 -3.69 -3.24 -20.17
CA ARG A 29 -3.17 -4.26 -19.25
C ARG A 29 -2.30 -3.66 -18.16
N ALA A 30 -1.43 -2.72 -18.50
CA ALA A 30 -0.58 -2.05 -17.53
C ALA A 30 -1.41 -1.23 -16.53
N THR A 31 -2.41 -0.48 -17.02
CA THR A 31 -3.34 0.28 -16.18
C THR A 31 -4.22 -0.62 -15.31
N GLY A 32 -4.75 -1.71 -15.89
CA GLY A 32 -5.56 -2.68 -15.15
C GLY A 32 -4.78 -3.41 -14.06
N ALA A 33 -3.51 -3.75 -14.31
CA ALA A 33 -2.62 -4.29 -13.29
C ALA A 33 -2.38 -3.29 -12.14
N LEU A 34 -2.13 -2.02 -12.46
CA LEU A 34 -1.92 -0.97 -11.45
C LEU A 34 -3.17 -0.72 -10.60
N ALA A 35 -4.34 -0.60 -11.23
CA ALA A 35 -5.61 -0.40 -10.53
C ALA A 35 -5.92 -1.59 -9.61
N THR A 36 -5.74 -2.81 -10.12
CA THR A 36 -5.91 -4.05 -9.36
C THR A 36 -4.96 -4.12 -8.17
N TYR A 37 -3.70 -3.72 -8.35
CA TYR A 37 -2.71 -3.64 -7.27
C TYR A 37 -3.16 -2.68 -6.16
N GLY A 38 -3.71 -1.52 -6.51
CA GLY A 38 -4.28 -0.57 -5.55
C GLY A 38 -5.45 -1.16 -4.73
N VAL A 39 -6.35 -1.91 -5.38
CA VAL A 39 -7.45 -2.59 -4.68
C VAL A 39 -6.93 -3.70 -3.77
N CYS A 40 -5.95 -4.50 -4.22
CA CYS A 40 -5.30 -5.51 -3.39
C CYS A 40 -4.61 -4.90 -2.17
N LEU A 41 -3.98 -3.73 -2.30
CA LEU A 41 -3.36 -3.00 -1.19
C LEU A 41 -4.38 -2.56 -0.13
N VAL A 42 -5.51 -1.98 -0.56
CA VAL A 42 -6.59 -1.57 0.35
C VAL A 42 -7.18 -2.79 1.06
N ALA A 43 -7.43 -3.88 0.33
CA ALA A 43 -7.91 -5.12 0.94
C ALA A 43 -6.90 -5.72 1.93
N ALA A 44 -5.61 -5.71 1.61
CA ALA A 44 -4.57 -6.21 2.49
C ALA A 44 -4.47 -5.39 3.79
N ALA A 45 -4.52 -4.06 3.69
CA ALA A 45 -4.56 -3.19 4.86
C ALA A 45 -5.82 -3.42 5.71
N GLY A 46 -6.98 -3.60 5.07
CA GLY A 46 -8.23 -3.97 5.74
C GLY A 46 -8.13 -5.25 6.56
N VAL A 47 -7.48 -6.29 6.02
CA VAL A 47 -7.23 -7.53 6.77
C VAL A 47 -6.33 -7.29 7.98
N VAL A 48 -5.27 -6.49 7.84
CA VAL A 48 -4.38 -6.17 8.97
C VAL A 48 -5.11 -5.35 10.05
N VAL A 49 -6.00 -4.43 9.65
CA VAL A 49 -6.90 -3.73 10.60
C VAL A 49 -7.75 -4.74 11.36
N ALA A 50 -8.41 -5.68 10.66
CA ALA A 50 -9.26 -6.67 11.32
C ALA A 50 -8.47 -7.57 12.28
N LEU A 51 -7.26 -8.01 11.89
CA LEU A 51 -6.39 -8.83 12.73
C LEU A 51 -5.95 -8.09 14.00
N GLY A 52 -5.53 -6.82 13.88
CA GLY A 52 -5.16 -6.00 15.03
C GLY A 52 -6.33 -5.75 15.98
N ALA A 53 -7.54 -5.63 15.43
CA ALA A 53 -8.74 -5.45 16.23
C ALA A 53 -9.15 -6.70 17.01
N VAL A 54 -9.10 -7.88 16.38
CA VAL A 54 -9.37 -9.19 17.02
C VAL A 54 -8.36 -9.50 18.12
N ALA A 55 -7.11 -9.04 17.99
CA ALA A 55 -6.08 -9.16 19.03
C ALA A 55 -6.35 -8.33 20.31
N GLY A 56 -7.55 -7.74 20.47
CA GLY A 56 -8.03 -7.17 21.73
C GLY A 56 -7.53 -5.77 22.06
N THR A 57 -7.04 -5.02 21.06
CA THR A 57 -6.32 -3.74 21.28
C THR A 57 -7.02 -2.52 20.68
N ALA A 58 -8.29 -2.68 20.35
CA ALA A 58 -9.03 -1.81 19.47
C ALA A 58 -9.99 -0.92 20.28
N GLY A 59 -9.66 0.37 20.48
CA GLY A 59 -10.63 1.37 20.95
C GLY A 59 -11.69 1.67 19.86
N PRO A 60 -12.95 2.01 20.20
CA PRO A 60 -14.00 2.29 19.20
C PRO A 60 -13.50 3.28 18.13
N PRO A 61 -13.64 2.98 16.82
CA PRO A 61 -14.78 2.33 16.18
C PRO A 61 -14.43 0.98 15.52
N THR A 62 -14.48 -0.11 16.28
CA THR A 62 -13.72 -1.33 15.96
C THR A 62 -14.44 -2.51 15.34
N PRO A 63 -15.74 -2.77 15.55
CA PRO A 63 -16.37 -3.94 14.94
C PRO A 63 -16.67 -3.73 13.45
N TRP A 64 -17.14 -2.54 13.05
CA TRP A 64 -17.52 -2.29 11.65
C TRP A 64 -16.30 -2.08 10.74
N LEU A 65 -15.22 -1.44 11.23
CA LEU A 65 -13.96 -1.34 10.49
C LEU A 65 -13.33 -2.71 10.26
N SER A 66 -13.40 -3.59 11.26
CA SER A 66 -12.92 -4.97 11.14
C SER A 66 -13.78 -5.79 10.19
N ALA A 67 -15.10 -5.68 10.30
CA ALA A 67 -16.03 -6.34 9.38
C ALA A 67 -15.83 -5.87 7.94
N LEU A 68 -15.66 -4.56 7.73
CA LEU A 68 -15.33 -3.98 6.44
C LEU A 68 -13.99 -4.50 5.93
N GLY A 69 -12.96 -4.52 6.78
CA GLY A 69 -11.63 -5.05 6.48
C GLY A 69 -11.65 -6.51 6.02
N LEU A 70 -12.47 -7.35 6.66
CA LEU A 70 -12.68 -8.76 6.28
C LEU A 70 -13.56 -8.92 5.03
N ALA A 71 -14.44 -7.96 4.75
CA ALA A 71 -15.28 -7.98 3.56
C ALA A 71 -14.55 -7.51 2.29
N LEU A 72 -13.52 -6.65 2.41
CA LEU A 72 -12.77 -6.12 1.26
C LEU A 72 -12.14 -7.20 0.35
N PRO A 73 -11.55 -8.30 0.86
CA PRO A 73 -11.09 -9.41 0.02
C PRO A 73 -12.17 -10.01 -0.89
N LEU A 74 -13.46 -9.90 -0.53
CA LEU A 74 -14.55 -10.36 -1.38
C LEU A 74 -14.68 -9.54 -2.67
N LEU A 75 -14.09 -8.34 -2.74
CA LEU A 75 -14.02 -7.54 -3.96
C LEU A 75 -12.96 -8.05 -4.94
N LEU A 76 -12.03 -8.91 -4.50
CA LEU A 76 -10.92 -9.43 -5.31
C LEU A 76 -11.33 -10.56 -6.28
N VAL A 77 -12.62 -10.82 -6.40
CA VAL A 77 -13.17 -11.68 -7.45
C VAL A 77 -13.06 -10.95 -8.77
N ARG A 78 -12.36 -11.54 -9.75
CA ARG A 78 -12.12 -10.96 -11.09
C ARG A 78 -13.40 -10.43 -11.74
N GLY A 79 -14.52 -11.14 -11.61
CA GLY A 79 -15.81 -10.70 -12.16
C GLY A 79 -16.29 -9.37 -11.55
N ARG A 80 -16.10 -9.16 -10.26
CA ARG A 80 -16.45 -7.90 -9.56
C ARG A 80 -15.53 -6.76 -9.97
N LEU A 81 -14.22 -7.03 -10.04
CA LEU A 81 -13.24 -6.05 -10.53
C LEU A 81 -13.48 -5.69 -11.99
N ALA A 82 -13.83 -6.65 -12.84
CA ALA A 82 -14.17 -6.41 -14.24
C ALA A 82 -15.47 -5.58 -14.36
N GLY A 83 -16.48 -5.88 -13.54
CA GLY A 83 -17.69 -5.07 -13.46
C GLY A 83 -17.41 -3.62 -13.02
N LEU A 84 -16.57 -3.44 -12.00
CA LEU A 84 -16.13 -2.12 -11.53
C LEU A 84 -15.33 -1.38 -12.62
N ALA A 85 -14.39 -2.06 -13.28
CA ALA A 85 -13.58 -1.50 -14.36
C ALA A 85 -14.46 -1.08 -15.55
N ALA A 86 -15.46 -1.89 -15.92
CA ALA A 86 -16.42 -1.54 -16.96
C ALA A 86 -17.31 -0.36 -16.55
N TRP A 87 -17.76 -0.31 -15.29
CA TRP A 87 -18.55 0.81 -14.77
C TRP A 87 -17.75 2.11 -14.76
N LEU A 88 -16.49 2.08 -14.31
CA LEU A 88 -15.58 3.22 -14.35
C LEU A 88 -15.25 3.64 -15.78
N GLY A 89 -15.03 2.68 -16.68
CA GLY A 89 -14.78 2.94 -18.10
C GLY A 89 -15.91 3.69 -18.79
N LYS A 90 -17.18 3.45 -18.39
CA LYS A 90 -18.34 4.23 -18.87
C LYS A 90 -18.36 5.68 -18.38
N ARG A 91 -17.64 6.00 -17.31
CA ARG A 91 -17.56 7.34 -16.71
C ARG A 91 -16.32 8.12 -17.17
N LEU A 92 -15.34 7.44 -17.77
CA LEU A 92 -14.10 8.03 -18.23
C LEU A 92 -14.19 8.38 -19.73
N PRO A 93 -13.44 9.40 -20.20
CA PRO A 93 -13.37 9.73 -21.62
C PRO A 93 -12.88 8.53 -22.44
N ALA A 94 -13.43 8.32 -23.65
CA ALA A 94 -13.11 7.21 -24.54
C ALA A 94 -11.62 7.08 -24.94
N ARG A 95 -10.79 8.08 -24.60
CA ARG A 95 -9.33 8.09 -24.82
C ARG A 95 -8.56 7.22 -23.82
N VAL A 96 -9.19 6.83 -22.71
CA VAL A 96 -8.61 5.86 -21.77
C VAL A 96 -8.95 4.47 -22.32
N GLY A 97 -7.98 3.82 -22.96
CA GLY A 97 -8.16 2.45 -23.47
C GLY A 97 -8.71 1.51 -22.39
N GLY A 98 -9.44 0.46 -22.81
CA GLY A 98 -10.12 -0.45 -21.90
C GLY A 98 -9.21 -0.99 -20.78
N ILE A 99 -9.74 -1.07 -19.57
CA ILE A 99 -9.00 -1.56 -18.39
C ILE A 99 -9.05 -3.10 -18.40
N ASP A 100 -7.89 -3.72 -18.64
CA ASP A 100 -7.77 -5.18 -18.69
C ASP A 100 -7.47 -5.74 -17.30
N VAL A 101 -8.46 -6.38 -16.67
CA VAL A 101 -8.30 -6.95 -15.33
C VAL A 101 -7.39 -8.21 -15.39
N PRO A 102 -6.37 -8.33 -14.51
CA PRO A 102 -5.49 -9.49 -14.44
C PRO A 102 -6.22 -10.81 -14.15
N PRO A 103 -5.63 -11.98 -14.46
CA PRO A 103 -6.23 -13.28 -14.14
C PRO A 103 -6.38 -13.49 -12.63
N GLN A 104 -7.39 -14.26 -12.20
CA GLN A 104 -7.71 -14.47 -10.77
C GLN A 104 -6.50 -14.91 -9.95
N ARG A 105 -5.68 -15.82 -10.49
CA ARG A 105 -4.45 -16.27 -9.83
C ARG A 105 -3.50 -15.12 -9.52
N ALA A 106 -3.33 -14.17 -10.43
CA ALA A 106 -2.43 -13.04 -10.24
C ALA A 106 -2.96 -12.07 -9.19
N ILE A 107 -4.28 -11.87 -9.15
CA ILE A 107 -4.95 -11.07 -8.11
C ILE A 107 -4.71 -11.70 -6.73
N LEU A 108 -5.00 -13.01 -6.60
CA LEU A 108 -4.83 -13.73 -5.35
C LEU A 108 -3.37 -13.82 -4.91
N SER A 109 -2.43 -14.10 -5.83
CA SER A 109 -1.00 -14.10 -5.51
C SER A 109 -0.53 -12.71 -5.07
N CYS A 110 -0.94 -11.64 -5.75
CA CYS A 110 -0.62 -10.27 -5.37
C CYS A 110 -1.14 -9.97 -3.95
N PHE A 111 -2.41 -10.27 -3.68
CA PHE A 111 -3.02 -10.08 -2.37
C PHE A 111 -2.32 -10.91 -1.27
N ALA A 112 -2.03 -12.19 -1.55
CA ALA A 112 -1.36 -13.08 -0.60
C ALA A 112 0.05 -12.59 -0.22
N TRP A 113 0.75 -11.89 -1.10
CA TRP A 113 2.03 -11.24 -0.78
C TRP A 113 1.86 -9.90 -0.06
N LEU A 114 0.80 -9.15 -0.36
CA LEU A 114 0.57 -7.83 0.22
C LEU A 114 0.13 -7.88 1.69
N VAL A 115 -0.64 -8.89 2.10
CA VAL A 115 -1.03 -9.06 3.51
C VAL A 115 0.18 -9.19 4.45
N PRO A 116 1.12 -10.14 4.26
CA PRO A 116 2.30 -10.25 5.11
C PRO A 116 3.23 -9.04 4.95
N ALA A 117 3.36 -8.47 3.74
CA ALA A 117 4.15 -7.25 3.55
C ALA A 117 3.61 -6.07 4.39
N MET A 118 2.29 -5.90 4.42
CA MET A 118 1.63 -4.89 5.24
C MET A 118 1.81 -5.17 6.73
N ALA A 119 1.63 -6.42 7.16
CA ALA A 119 1.83 -6.82 8.54
C ALA A 119 3.28 -6.59 9.01
N CYS A 120 4.28 -6.96 8.20
CA CYS A 120 5.69 -6.70 8.47
C CYS A 120 5.99 -5.19 8.55
N SER A 121 5.39 -4.38 7.69
CA SER A 121 5.53 -2.93 7.74
C SER A 121 4.94 -2.35 9.02
N ALA A 122 3.74 -2.79 9.41
CA ALA A 122 3.09 -2.37 10.64
C ALA A 122 3.89 -2.78 11.88
N LEU A 123 4.47 -4.00 11.87
CA LEU A 123 5.37 -4.48 12.93
C LEU A 123 6.65 -3.67 13.01
N ALA A 124 7.29 -3.36 11.87
CA ALA A 124 8.48 -2.51 11.84
C ALA A 124 8.21 -1.14 12.46
N PHE A 125 7.06 -0.54 12.18
CA PHE A 125 6.63 0.69 12.82
C PHE A 125 6.40 0.52 14.32
N ALA A 126 5.73 -0.55 14.75
CA ALA A 126 5.49 -0.83 16.17
C ALA A 126 6.81 -0.95 16.97
N LEU A 127 7.82 -1.60 16.39
CA LEU A 127 9.15 -1.71 17.00
C LEU A 127 9.83 -0.34 17.13
N LEU A 128 9.72 0.51 16.11
CA LEU A 128 10.26 1.87 16.14
C LEU A 128 9.52 2.76 17.15
N LEU A 129 8.21 2.63 17.25
CA LEU A 129 7.39 3.36 18.22
C LEU A 129 7.74 2.94 19.66
N ARG A 130 7.99 1.65 19.88
CA ARG A 130 8.51 1.14 21.16
C ARG A 130 9.92 1.66 21.46
N ALA A 131 10.80 1.69 20.46
CA ALA A 131 12.14 2.26 20.59
C ALA A 131 12.13 3.77 20.88
N ALA A 132 11.09 4.49 20.43
CA ALA A 132 10.84 5.89 20.77
C ALA A 132 10.32 6.10 22.21
N GLY A 133 10.30 5.05 23.03
CA GLY A 133 9.95 5.12 24.45
C GLY A 133 8.46 4.98 24.75
N THR A 134 7.62 4.61 23.77
CA THR A 134 6.20 4.40 24.03
C THR A 134 5.94 3.00 24.61
N GLY A 135 5.01 2.93 25.57
CA GLY A 135 4.51 1.66 26.14
C GLY A 135 3.37 1.02 25.34
N ILE A 136 3.13 1.47 24.09
CA ILE A 136 1.99 1.02 23.30
C ILE A 136 2.16 -0.46 22.94
N PRO A 137 1.12 -1.30 23.19
CA PRO A 137 1.15 -2.70 22.79
C PRO A 137 1.35 -2.84 21.28
N ALA A 138 2.13 -3.84 20.86
CA ALA A 138 2.41 -4.07 19.44
C ALA A 138 1.13 -4.20 18.60
N ALA A 139 0.11 -4.89 19.11
CA ALA A 139 -1.17 -5.04 18.42
C ALA A 139 -1.92 -3.71 18.20
N THR A 140 -1.88 -2.78 19.18
CA THR A 140 -2.44 -1.42 19.03
C THR A 140 -1.68 -0.64 17.96
N ALA A 141 -0.34 -0.74 17.95
CA ALA A 141 0.49 -0.08 16.95
C ALA A 141 0.27 -0.67 15.54
N LEU A 142 0.07 -1.99 15.42
CA LEU A 142 -0.26 -2.67 14.17
C LEU A 142 -1.59 -2.16 13.60
N TRP A 143 -2.63 -2.16 14.45
CA TRP A 143 -3.96 -1.66 14.08
C TRP A 143 -3.92 -0.19 13.68
N GLY A 144 -3.34 0.67 14.53
CA GLY A 144 -3.25 2.10 14.30
C GLY A 144 -2.45 2.43 13.05
N PHE A 145 -1.35 1.71 12.80
CA PHE A 145 -0.59 1.83 11.56
C PHE A 145 -1.42 1.48 10.34
N ALA A 146 -2.15 0.36 10.34
CA ALA A 146 -2.93 -0.06 9.18
C ALA A 146 -4.09 0.90 8.87
N VAL A 147 -4.77 1.42 9.90
CA VAL A 147 -5.81 2.45 9.73
C VAL A 147 -5.20 3.75 9.19
N ALA A 148 -4.09 4.21 9.77
CA ALA A 148 -3.42 5.42 9.32
C ALA A 148 -2.82 5.29 7.91
N TRP A 149 -2.35 4.09 7.55
CA TRP A 149 -1.90 3.78 6.20
C TRP A 149 -3.05 3.87 5.20
N LEU A 150 -4.22 3.31 5.53
CA LEU A 150 -5.43 3.45 4.71
C LEU A 150 -5.84 4.91 4.55
N ALA A 151 -5.86 5.68 5.64
CA ALA A 151 -6.18 7.10 5.60
C ALA A 151 -5.18 7.87 4.71
N GLY A 152 -3.88 7.63 4.86
CA GLY A 152 -2.85 8.24 4.02
C GLY A 152 -2.93 7.82 2.55
N PHE A 153 -3.32 6.58 2.27
CA PHE A 153 -3.53 6.08 0.91
C PHE A 153 -4.76 6.70 0.24
N LEU A 154 -5.85 6.90 0.99
CA LEU A 154 -7.09 7.48 0.50
C LEU A 154 -7.08 9.02 0.44
N ALA A 155 -6.16 9.67 1.15
CA ALA A 155 -5.93 11.12 1.08
C ALA A 155 -5.28 11.50 -0.26
N LEU A 156 -6.05 11.37 -1.35
CA LEU A 156 -5.66 11.72 -2.72
C LEU A 156 -5.31 13.21 -2.78
N GLY A 157 -4.05 13.55 -3.04
CA GLY A 157 -3.58 14.93 -3.20
C GLY A 157 -2.40 15.32 -2.31
N LEU A 158 -2.15 14.58 -1.22
CA LEU A 158 -0.95 14.77 -0.39
C LEU A 158 0.18 13.84 -0.86
N PRO A 159 1.38 14.36 -1.18
CA PRO A 159 2.49 13.51 -1.59
C PRO A 159 2.77 12.48 -0.49
N SER A 160 2.72 11.19 -0.85
CA SER A 160 2.93 10.05 0.06
C SER A 160 2.05 9.99 1.32
N GLY A 161 0.91 10.70 1.35
CA GLY A 161 0.05 10.77 2.53
C GLY A 161 0.74 11.41 3.74
N VAL A 162 1.79 12.20 3.52
CA VAL A 162 2.51 12.93 4.57
C VAL A 162 1.55 13.88 5.28
N GLY A 163 1.52 13.82 6.60
CA GLY A 163 0.63 14.63 7.43
C GLY A 163 -0.67 13.91 7.75
N ALA A 164 -1.36 13.33 6.76
CA ALA A 164 -2.61 12.60 6.99
C ALA A 164 -2.39 11.33 7.83
N ARG A 165 -1.39 10.53 7.45
CA ARG A 165 -1.05 9.31 8.19
C ARG A 165 -0.58 9.62 9.62
N GLU A 166 0.30 10.60 9.78
CA GLU A 166 0.82 11.00 11.09
C GLU A 166 -0.29 11.58 11.98
N ALA A 167 -1.20 12.40 11.43
CA ALA A 167 -2.35 12.91 12.18
C ALA A 167 -3.23 11.77 12.70
N VAL A 168 -3.54 10.78 11.86
CA VAL A 168 -4.33 9.61 12.28
C VAL A 168 -3.59 8.79 13.34
N LEU A 169 -2.27 8.60 13.19
CA LEU A 169 -1.48 7.90 14.22
C LEU A 169 -1.48 8.63 15.56
N VAL A 170 -1.35 9.96 15.57
CA VAL A 170 -1.41 10.76 16.80
C VAL A 170 -2.78 10.63 17.46
N LEU A 171 -3.86 10.71 16.67
CA LEU A 171 -5.23 10.58 17.18
C LEU A 171 -5.54 9.17 17.72
N LEU A 172 -5.03 8.12 17.05
CA LEU A 172 -5.35 6.74 17.41
C LEU A 172 -4.49 6.18 18.54
N LEU A 173 -3.23 6.60 18.63
CA LEU A 173 -2.27 6.02 19.58
C LEU A 173 -2.10 6.85 20.85
N ASP A 174 -2.53 8.12 20.85
CA ASP A 174 -2.47 9.03 22.00
C ASP A 174 -1.08 9.10 22.67
N THR A 175 -0.02 8.99 21.85
CA THR A 175 1.39 9.00 22.31
C THR A 175 2.06 10.36 22.15
N GLY A 176 1.30 11.38 21.72
CA GLY A 176 1.82 12.68 21.33
C GLY A 176 2.54 12.67 19.97
N ILE A 177 2.83 13.87 19.47
CA ILE A 177 3.35 14.07 18.11
C ILE A 177 4.80 13.58 17.98
N GLY A 178 5.64 13.79 19.01
CA GLY A 178 7.08 13.50 18.97
C GLY A 178 7.41 12.03 18.63
N PRO A 179 6.93 11.05 19.41
CA PRO A 179 7.19 9.64 19.16
C PRO A 179 6.64 9.15 17.81
N VAL A 180 5.42 9.61 17.43
CA VAL A 180 4.80 9.23 16.16
C VAL A 180 5.59 9.73 14.96
N VAL A 181 6.04 10.99 14.99
CA VAL A 181 6.84 11.58 13.91
C VAL A 181 8.20 10.89 13.82
N THR A 182 8.86 10.66 14.97
CA THR A 182 10.16 9.96 15.04
C THR A 182 10.07 8.57 14.43
N ALA A 183 9.09 7.77 14.87
CA ALA A 183 8.87 6.43 14.35
C ALA A 183 8.49 6.44 12.86
N SER A 184 7.70 7.42 12.41
CA SER A 184 7.28 7.55 11.01
C SER A 184 8.44 7.88 10.08
N VAL A 185 9.31 8.81 10.48
CA VAL A 185 10.51 9.18 9.72
C VAL A 185 11.49 8.00 9.68
N ALA A 186 11.79 7.39 10.82
CA ALA A 186 12.67 6.23 10.89
C ALA A 186 12.14 5.08 10.02
N HIS A 187 10.83 4.81 10.07
CA HIS A 187 10.19 3.77 9.27
C HIS A 187 10.34 4.04 7.77
N ARG A 188 10.17 5.29 7.32
CA ARG A 188 10.38 5.66 5.91
C ARG A 188 11.84 5.46 5.48
N LEU A 189 12.79 5.83 6.32
CA LEU A 189 14.22 5.63 6.04
C LEU A 189 14.58 4.15 5.94
N VAL A 190 14.09 3.33 6.86
CA VAL A 190 14.28 1.86 6.81
C VAL A 190 13.70 1.27 5.53
N GLN A 191 12.49 1.67 5.14
CA GLN A 191 11.89 1.22 3.88
C GLN A 191 12.68 1.68 2.65
N ALA A 192 13.09 2.95 2.61
CA ALA A 192 13.87 3.48 1.51
C ALA A 192 15.21 2.74 1.37
N LEU A 193 15.88 2.47 2.49
CA LEU A 193 17.12 1.71 2.52
C LEU A 193 16.91 0.26 2.07
N ALA A 194 15.88 -0.42 2.57
CA ALA A 194 15.57 -1.79 2.15
C ALA A 194 15.31 -1.87 0.64
N GLU A 195 14.56 -0.92 0.08
CA GLU A 195 14.33 -0.83 -1.36
C GLU A 195 15.62 -0.59 -2.14
N ALA A 196 16.48 0.32 -1.68
CA ALA A 196 17.77 0.59 -2.32
C ALA A 196 18.70 -0.62 -2.31
N LEU A 197 18.75 -1.35 -1.19
CA LEU A 197 19.56 -2.57 -1.05
C LEU A 197 19.07 -3.70 -1.95
N LEU A 198 17.74 -3.88 -2.06
CA LEU A 198 17.15 -4.86 -2.98
C LEU A 198 17.42 -4.52 -4.45
N LEU A 199 17.35 -3.23 -4.83
CA LEU A 199 17.72 -2.80 -6.17
C LEU A 199 19.20 -3.06 -6.46
N ALA A 200 20.08 -2.73 -5.51
CA ALA A 200 21.51 -2.96 -5.62
C ALA A 200 21.83 -4.47 -5.73
N SER A 201 21.12 -5.34 -5.01
CA SER A 201 21.35 -6.78 -5.08
C SER A 201 20.93 -7.36 -6.43
N VAL A 202 19.81 -6.93 -7.00
CA VAL A 202 19.37 -7.38 -8.33
C VAL A 202 20.36 -6.94 -9.41
N HIS A 203 20.86 -5.71 -9.37
CA HIS A 203 21.86 -5.22 -10.33
C HIS A 203 23.18 -6.01 -10.29
N ARG A 204 23.58 -6.51 -9.11
CA ARG A 204 24.81 -7.31 -8.98
C ARG A 204 24.69 -8.73 -9.58
N HIS A 205 23.47 -9.25 -9.76
CA HIS A 205 23.24 -10.61 -10.25
C HIS A 205 22.82 -10.68 -11.73
N VAL A 206 22.70 -9.55 -12.43
CA VAL A 206 22.49 -9.50 -13.88
C VAL A 206 23.76 -8.96 -14.57
N PRO A 207 24.83 -9.77 -14.73
CA PRO A 207 25.97 -9.40 -15.55
C PRO A 207 25.60 -9.53 -17.03
N GLY A 208 25.19 -8.44 -17.69
CA GLY A 208 24.97 -8.51 -19.14
C GLY A 208 24.45 -7.28 -19.89
N ALA A 209 23.83 -6.29 -19.24
CA ALA A 209 23.14 -5.20 -19.98
C ALA A 209 23.99 -3.94 -20.24
N ALA A 210 25.32 -3.99 -20.06
CA ALA A 210 26.20 -2.82 -20.15
C ALA A 210 27.25 -2.89 -21.28
N ARG A 211 26.96 -3.60 -22.38
CA ARG A 211 27.81 -3.55 -23.60
C ARG A 211 26.95 -3.57 -24.87
N SER A 212 26.38 -2.41 -25.22
CA SER A 212 26.08 -2.08 -26.61
C SER A 212 25.94 -0.56 -26.73
N SER A 213 27.09 0.09 -26.87
CA SER A 213 27.25 1.45 -27.40
C SER A 213 28.16 1.34 -28.61
#